data_AF-A0A817R0D1-F1
#
_entry.id   AF-A0A817R0D1-F1
#
_cell.length_a   1.000
_cell.length_b   1.000
_cell.length_c   1.000
_cell.angle_alpha   90.00
_cell.angle_beta   90.00
_cell.angle_gamma   90.00
#
_symmetry.space_group_name_H-M   'P 1'
#
loop_
_entity.id
_entity.type
_entity.pdbx_description
1 polymer ?
#
loop_
_entity_poly.entity_id
_entity_poly.type
_entity_poly.pdbx_seq_one_letter_code
_entity_poly.pdbx_strand_id
1 'polypeptide(L)'
;MRLKDLLDMINKLEELKLHAKSSQEILNRLDDIKESLGYLEAELQNSIPDVIIWLLSNGKRYAYYRLPANEVFYSPNVDRRGRLCGKVQTITLKWPGKETDIAKDKRNFLPGEIRVKIWLGLATLRRVLEQILGFESLFQTISDIAR
;
A
#
# COMPACT_ATOMS: atom_id res chain seq x y z
N MET A 1 10.94 15.53 7.74
CA MET A 1 11.95 14.44 7.81
C MET A 1 13.31 15.06 8.12
N ARG A 2 13.85 14.91 9.33
CA ARG A 2 15.19 15.41 9.65
C ARG A 2 16.21 14.37 9.19
N LEU A 3 16.91 14.64 8.10
CA LEU A 3 18.06 13.86 7.62
C LEU A 3 19.07 13.50 8.74
N LYS A 4 19.09 14.31 9.80
CA LYS A 4 19.88 14.12 11.01
C LYS A 4 19.58 12.79 11.72
N ASP A 5 18.32 12.35 11.77
CA ASP A 5 17.93 11.14 12.51
C ASP A 5 18.44 9.87 11.78
N LEU A 6 18.46 9.90 10.44
CA LEU A 6 19.05 8.85 9.61
C LEU A 6 20.57 8.81 9.70
N LEU A 7 21.22 9.98 9.69
CA LEU A 7 22.68 10.07 9.87
C LEU A 7 23.11 9.55 11.24
N ASP A 8 22.35 9.86 12.29
CA ASP A 8 22.67 9.43 13.65
C ASP A 8 22.63 7.90 13.80
N MET A 9 21.69 7.23 13.12
CA MET A 9 21.65 5.77 13.08
C MET A 9 22.78 5.15 12.26
N ILE A 10 23.16 5.75 11.13
CA ILE A 10 24.29 5.27 10.32
C ILE A 10 25.58 5.35 11.16
N ASN A 11 25.78 6.45 11.88
CA ASN A 11 26.92 6.61 12.77
C ASN A 11 26.90 5.58 13.93
N LYS A 12 25.74 5.34 14.55
CA LYS A 12 25.59 4.26 15.55
C LYS A 12 25.92 2.88 14.98
N LEU A 13 25.52 2.60 13.74
CA LEU A 13 25.84 1.33 13.05
C LEU A 13 27.34 1.19 12.76
N GLU A 14 28.03 2.28 12.41
CA GLU A 14 29.48 2.28 12.19
C GLU A 14 30.26 2.05 13.49
N GLU A 15 29.84 2.67 14.61
CA GLU A 15 30.45 2.44 15.92
C GLU A 15 30.28 0.98 16.40
N LEU A 16 29.14 0.35 16.09
CA LEU A 16 28.88 -1.07 16.42
C LEU A 16 29.81 -2.02 15.66
N LYS A 17 30.17 -1.69 14.42
CA LYS A 17 31.08 -2.50 13.60
C LYS A 17 32.53 -2.48 14.14
N LEU A 18 32.90 -1.41 14.85
CA LEU A 18 34.23 -1.21 15.43
C LEU A 18 34.39 -1.79 16.85
N HIS A 19 33.30 -1.97 17.61
CA HIS A 19 33.33 -2.36 19.03
C HIS A 19 32.60 -3.66 19.41
N ALA A 20 32.34 -4.56 18.45
CA ALA A 20 31.70 -5.85 18.66
C ALA A 20 32.41 -6.71 19.74
N LYS A 21 31.92 -6.67 20.99
CA LYS A 21 32.51 -7.39 22.15
C LYS A 21 31.71 -8.61 22.64
N SER A 22 30.44 -8.80 22.25
CA SER A 22 29.67 -10.03 22.53
C SER A 22 28.47 -10.18 21.60
N SER A 23 28.21 -11.39 21.12
CA SER A 23 27.14 -11.69 20.14
C SER A 23 25.73 -11.35 20.64
N GLN A 24 25.45 -11.47 21.94
CA GLN A 24 24.12 -11.15 22.49
C GLN A 24 23.84 -9.65 22.55
N GLU A 25 24.88 -8.83 22.77
CA GLU A 25 24.73 -7.37 22.80
C GLU A 25 24.47 -6.79 21.40
N ILE A 26 25.04 -7.44 20.37
CA ILE A 26 24.78 -7.12 18.97
C ILE A 26 23.33 -7.46 18.60
N LEU A 27 22.84 -8.62 19.02
CA LEU A 27 21.47 -9.05 18.71
C LEU A 27 20.42 -8.11 19.33
N ASN A 28 20.56 -7.77 20.61
CA ASN A 28 19.64 -6.85 21.27
C ASN A 28 19.61 -5.48 20.59
N ARG A 29 20.78 -4.94 20.21
CA ARG A 29 20.86 -3.66 19.51
C ARG A 29 20.34 -3.71 18.08
N LEU A 30 20.48 -4.84 17.39
CA LEU A 30 19.87 -5.04 16.08
C LEU A 30 18.35 -5.04 16.17
N ASP A 31 17.78 -5.63 17.22
CA ASP A 31 16.35 -5.56 17.48
C ASP A 31 15.89 -4.12 17.77
N ASP A 32 16.64 -3.34 18.55
CA ASP A 32 16.36 -1.91 18.79
C ASP A 32 16.39 -1.07 17.50
N ILE A 33 17.37 -1.31 16.64
CA ILE A 33 17.51 -0.63 15.34
C ILE A 33 16.38 -1.04 14.41
N LYS A 34 16.00 -2.32 14.41
CA LYS A 34 14.87 -2.85 13.63
C LYS A 34 13.55 -2.22 14.08
N GLU A 35 13.33 -2.09 15.38
CA GLU A 35 12.12 -1.44 15.91
C GLU A 35 12.07 0.04 15.49
N SER A 36 13.19 0.74 15.63
CA SER A 36 13.34 2.14 15.23
C SER A 36 13.13 2.36 13.72
N LEU A 37 13.65 1.47 12.87
CA LEU A 37 13.39 1.45 11.43
C LEU A 37 11.90 1.23 11.12
N GLY A 38 11.22 0.36 11.87
CA GLY A 38 9.79 0.15 11.74
C GLY A 38 8.97 1.41 12.04
N TYR A 39 9.33 2.17 13.07
CA TYR A 39 8.69 3.46 13.38
C TYR A 39 8.92 4.50 12.28
N LEU A 40 10.13 4.58 11.72
CA LEU A 40 10.43 5.50 10.63
C LEU A 40 9.73 5.12 9.33
N GLU A 41 9.64 3.82 9.04
CA GLU A 41 8.84 3.33 7.91
C GLU A 41 7.37 3.75 8.08
N ALA A 42 6.81 3.56 9.27
CA ALA A 42 5.44 3.99 9.57
C ALA A 42 5.26 5.51 9.41
N GLU A 43 6.19 6.33 9.90
CA GLU A 43 6.13 7.79 9.75
C GLU A 43 6.24 8.26 8.29
N LEU A 44 7.11 7.64 7.50
CA LEU A 44 7.32 8.02 6.08
C LEU A 44 6.14 7.61 5.20
N GLN A 45 5.52 6.46 5.49
CA GLN A 45 4.37 5.96 4.74
C GLN A 45 3.07 6.73 5.01
N ASN A 46 2.97 7.47 6.13
CA ASN A 46 1.81 8.33 6.42
C ASN A 46 1.60 9.48 5.41
N SER A 47 2.56 9.72 4.51
CA SER A 47 2.48 10.77 3.50
C SER A 47 1.75 10.36 2.21
N ILE A 48 1.63 9.06 1.93
CA ILE A 48 0.99 8.56 0.72
C ILE A 48 -0.45 8.15 1.03
N PRO A 49 -1.47 8.77 0.40
CA PRO A 49 -2.85 8.42 0.66
C PRO A 49 -3.18 7.04 0.12
N ASP A 50 -4.00 6.30 0.86
CA ASP A 50 -4.47 4.99 0.42
C ASP A 50 -5.36 5.09 -0.82
N VAL A 51 -5.30 4.05 -1.64
CA VAL A 51 -6.15 3.91 -2.83
C VAL A 51 -7.52 3.43 -2.37
N ILE A 52 -8.58 4.14 -2.72
CA ILE A 52 -9.95 3.75 -2.37
C ILE A 52 -10.72 3.39 -3.64
N ILE A 53 -11.27 2.18 -3.67
CA ILE A 53 -12.18 1.71 -4.70
C ILE A 53 -13.60 1.94 -4.19
N TRP A 54 -14.44 2.63 -4.96
CA TRP A 54 -15.84 2.88 -4.63
C TRP A 54 -16.76 2.15 -5.61
N LEU A 55 -17.78 1.48 -5.09
CA LEU A 55 -18.94 1.05 -5.86
C LEU A 55 -19.98 2.17 -5.84
N LEU A 56 -20.28 2.71 -7.01
CA LEU A 56 -21.19 3.84 -7.20
C LEU A 56 -22.40 3.37 -8.00
N SER A 57 -23.58 3.88 -7.65
CA SER A 57 -24.78 3.75 -8.47
C SER A 57 -25.67 4.98 -8.27
N ASN A 58 -26.13 5.59 -9.36
CA ASN A 58 -26.95 6.82 -9.34
C ASN A 58 -26.39 7.94 -8.45
N GLY A 59 -25.07 8.15 -8.50
CA GLY A 59 -24.37 9.16 -7.69
C GLY A 59 -24.23 8.83 -6.19
N LYS A 60 -24.74 7.68 -5.74
CA LYS A 60 -24.61 7.20 -4.36
C LYS A 60 -23.47 6.19 -4.23
N ARG A 61 -22.75 6.27 -3.11
CA ARG A 61 -21.70 5.33 -2.70
C ARG A 61 -22.32 4.14 -1.98
N TYR A 62 -22.25 2.96 -2.58
CA TYR A 62 -22.82 1.73 -2.04
C TYR A 62 -21.80 0.89 -1.28
N ALA A 63 -20.56 0.85 -1.75
CA ALA A 63 -19.52 0.04 -1.14
C ALA A 63 -18.15 0.66 -1.38
N TYR A 64 -17.18 0.31 -0.55
CA TYR A 64 -15.81 0.74 -0.72
C TYR A 64 -14.82 -0.32 -0.31
N TYR A 65 -13.60 -0.19 -0.81
CA TYR A 65 -12.44 -0.90 -0.29
C TYR A 65 -11.24 0.03 -0.25
N ARG A 66 -10.52 0.00 0.86
CA ARG A 66 -9.32 0.81 1.08
C ARG A 66 -8.10 -0.10 0.95
N LEU A 67 -7.21 0.25 0.04
CA LEU A 67 -6.00 -0.48 -0.30
C LEU A 67 -4.79 0.39 0.05
N PRO A 68 -3.89 -0.07 0.94
CA PRO A 68 -2.69 0.65 1.28
C PRO A 68 -1.82 0.93 0.06
N ALA A 69 -1.40 2.18 -0.10
CA ALA A 69 -0.65 2.59 -1.29
C ALA A 69 0.68 1.84 -1.44
N ASN A 70 1.35 1.53 -0.33
CA ASN A 70 2.60 0.76 -0.29
C ASN A 70 2.44 -0.67 -0.83
N GLU A 71 1.27 -1.28 -0.70
CA GLU A 71 1.03 -2.65 -1.19
C GLU A 71 0.92 -2.71 -2.72
N VAL A 72 0.48 -1.63 -3.35
CA VAL A 72 0.31 -1.54 -4.81
C VAL A 72 1.33 -0.65 -5.50
N PHE A 73 2.25 -0.04 -4.77
CA PHE A 73 3.26 0.85 -5.33
C PHE A 73 4.15 0.12 -6.34
N TYR A 74 4.30 0.70 -7.53
CA TYR A 74 5.19 0.20 -8.56
C TYR A 74 6.59 0.80 -8.44
N SER A 75 7.59 -0.08 -8.43
CA SER A 75 8.99 0.27 -8.57
C SER A 75 9.67 -0.65 -9.59
N PRO A 76 10.61 -0.15 -10.40
CA PRO A 76 11.48 -0.99 -11.23
C PRO A 76 12.29 -1.99 -10.39
N ASN A 77 12.72 -1.57 -9.19
CA ASN A 77 13.37 -2.47 -8.24
C ASN A 77 12.29 -3.30 -7.51
N VAL A 78 12.39 -4.62 -7.65
CA VAL A 78 11.45 -5.60 -7.07
C VAL A 78 11.39 -5.51 -5.54
N ASP A 79 12.51 -5.23 -4.89
CA ASP A 79 12.59 -5.12 -3.42
C ASP A 79 11.84 -3.90 -2.87
N ARG A 80 11.60 -2.91 -3.73
CA ARG A 80 10.87 -1.67 -3.39
C ARG A 80 9.46 -1.64 -3.98
N ARG A 81 9.02 -2.75 -4.58
CA ARG A 81 7.70 -2.87 -5.19
C ARG A 81 6.72 -3.37 -4.15
N GLY A 82 5.53 -2.79 -4.14
CA GLY A 82 4.44 -3.26 -3.32
C GLY A 82 4.12 -4.73 -3.58
N ARG A 83 3.84 -5.47 -2.51
CA ARG A 83 3.63 -6.93 -2.55
C ARG A 83 2.51 -7.35 -3.51
N LEU A 84 1.47 -6.52 -3.62
CA LEU A 84 0.26 -6.75 -4.41
C LEU A 84 0.28 -6.01 -5.77
N CYS A 85 1.32 -5.22 -6.04
CA CYS A 85 1.46 -4.48 -7.29
C CYS A 85 1.37 -5.41 -8.51
N GLY A 86 0.38 -5.17 -9.37
CA GLY A 86 0.18 -5.92 -10.60
C GLY A 86 -0.18 -7.39 -10.39
N LYS A 87 -0.59 -7.80 -9.19
CA LYS A 87 -1.13 -9.14 -8.94
C LYS A 87 -2.65 -9.11 -9.01
N VAL A 88 -3.22 -10.21 -9.49
CA VAL A 88 -4.68 -10.36 -9.51
C VAL A 88 -5.13 -10.72 -8.10
N GLN A 89 -6.03 -9.91 -7.54
CA GLN A 89 -6.58 -10.11 -6.22
C GLN A 89 -8.10 -10.01 -6.26
N THR A 90 -8.73 -10.83 -5.43
CA THR A 90 -10.16 -10.80 -5.19
C THR A 90 -10.40 -9.96 -3.94
N ILE A 91 -11.21 -8.92 -4.08
CA ILE A 91 -11.49 -7.93 -3.04
C ILE A 91 -12.97 -7.98 -2.74
N THR A 92 -13.29 -8.21 -1.48
CA THR A 92 -14.64 -8.03 -0.94
C THR A 92 -14.83 -6.59 -0.49
N LEU A 93 -15.84 -5.92 -1.05
CA LEU A 93 -16.17 -4.54 -0.71
C LEU A 93 -16.84 -4.46 0.68
N LYS A 94 -16.81 -3.27 1.29
CA LYS A 94 -17.43 -2.97 2.60
C LYS A 94 -18.47 -1.87 2.45
N TRP A 95 -19.53 -1.92 3.25
CA TRP A 95 -20.55 -0.87 3.27
C TRP A 95 -19.98 0.45 3.84
N PRO A 96 -20.28 1.61 3.24
CA PRO A 96 -19.89 2.91 3.78
C PRO A 96 -20.88 3.32 4.89
N GLY A 97 -20.45 3.20 6.15
CA GLY A 97 -21.26 3.61 7.31
C GLY A 97 -20.80 2.92 8.60
N LYS A 98 -21.28 3.41 9.75
CA LYS A 98 -21.14 2.68 11.02
C LYS A 98 -22.11 1.50 11.00
N GLU A 99 -21.72 0.38 11.58
CA GLU A 99 -22.49 -0.87 11.62
C GLU A 99 -23.91 -0.71 12.21
N THR A 100 -24.14 0.38 12.94
CA THR A 100 -25.43 0.82 13.49
C THR A 100 -26.43 1.32 12.45
N ASP A 101 -25.94 1.90 11.34
CA ASP A 101 -26.77 2.51 10.29
C ASP A 101 -27.08 1.54 9.14
N ILE A 102 -26.42 0.38 9.15
CA ILE A 102 -26.67 -0.72 8.23
C ILE A 102 -27.92 -1.46 8.74
N ALA A 103 -29.05 -1.24 8.06
CA ALA A 103 -30.32 -1.93 8.31
C ALA A 103 -30.09 -3.44 8.52
N LYS A 104 -30.82 -4.07 9.45
CA LYS A 104 -30.64 -5.48 9.82
C LYS A 104 -30.65 -6.43 8.61
N ASP A 105 -31.43 -6.12 7.58
CA ASP A 105 -31.52 -6.90 6.33
C ASP A 105 -30.28 -6.79 5.42
N LYS A 106 -29.43 -5.77 5.61
CA LYS A 106 -28.18 -5.56 4.86
C LYS A 106 -26.94 -6.14 5.54
N ARG A 107 -27.07 -6.64 6.77
CA ARG A 107 -25.96 -7.25 7.53
C ARG A 107 -25.50 -8.59 6.96
N ASN A 108 -26.41 -9.33 6.33
CA ASN A 108 -26.13 -10.64 5.74
C ASN A 108 -25.83 -10.59 4.24
N PHE A 109 -25.82 -9.40 3.62
CA PHE A 109 -25.59 -9.25 2.19
C PHE A 109 -24.19 -8.67 1.92
N LEU A 110 -23.37 -9.44 1.21
CA LEU A 110 -22.06 -8.98 0.74
C LEU A 110 -22.29 -7.84 -0.27
N PRO A 111 -21.73 -6.64 -0.08
CA PRO A 111 -21.99 -5.52 -0.99
C PRO A 111 -21.43 -5.76 -2.40
N GLY A 112 -20.46 -6.67 -2.53
CA GLY A 112 -19.91 -7.11 -3.80
C GLY A 112 -18.50 -7.66 -3.64
N GLU A 113 -18.13 -8.52 -4.58
CA GLU A 113 -16.77 -9.01 -4.73
C GLU A 113 -16.26 -8.61 -6.12
N ILE A 114 -15.06 -8.05 -6.17
CA ILE A 114 -14.41 -7.63 -7.41
C ILE A 114 -13.07 -8.31 -7.55
N ARG A 115 -12.70 -8.67 -8.77
CA ARG A 115 -11.38 -9.21 -9.09
C ARG A 115 -10.61 -8.16 -9.87
N VAL A 116 -9.50 -7.69 -9.31
CA VAL A 116 -8.76 -6.53 -9.82
C VAL A 116 -7.26 -6.79 -9.89
N LYS A 117 -6.58 -6.06 -10.77
CA LYS A 117 -5.11 -6.02 -10.88
C LYS A 117 -4.72 -4.53 -10.82
N ILE A 118 -4.10 -4.11 -9.72
CA ILE A 118 -3.89 -2.69 -9.42
C ILE A 118 -2.41 -2.40 -9.22
N TRP A 119 -1.98 -1.19 -9.59
CA TRP A 119 -0.68 -0.63 -9.28
C TRP A 119 -0.81 0.88 -9.05
N LEU A 120 0.14 1.46 -8.32
CA LEU A 120 0.25 2.90 -8.11
C LEU A 120 1.64 3.37 -8.55
N GLY A 121 1.73 4.32 -9.47
CA GLY A 121 3.02 4.79 -9.98
C GLY A 121 2.87 5.96 -10.95
N LEU A 122 4.00 6.47 -11.44
CA LEU A 122 4.03 7.58 -12.40
C LEU A 122 3.40 7.18 -13.75
N ALA A 123 2.59 8.08 -14.32
CA ALA A 123 1.93 7.85 -15.61
C ALA A 123 2.92 7.61 -16.77
N THR A 124 4.15 8.12 -16.66
CA THR A 124 5.22 7.89 -17.64
C THR A 124 5.67 6.41 -17.72
N LEU A 125 5.41 5.61 -16.70
CA LEU A 125 5.73 4.18 -16.66
C LEU A 125 4.62 3.30 -17.30
N ARG A 126 3.55 3.92 -17.83
CA ARG A 126 2.37 3.24 -18.36
C ARG A 126 2.70 2.15 -19.40
N ARG A 127 3.65 2.39 -20.31
CA ARG A 127 4.03 1.42 -21.35
C ARG A 127 4.68 0.14 -20.78
N VAL A 128 5.56 0.29 -19.80
CA VAL A 128 6.20 -0.84 -19.12
C VAL A 128 5.16 -1.63 -18.32
N LEU A 129 4.20 -0.92 -17.75
CA LEU A 129 3.11 -1.51 -16.98
C LEU A 129 2.12 -2.27 -17.85
N GLU A 130 1.72 -1.73 -19.00
CA GLU A 130 0.85 -2.43 -19.97
C GLU A 130 1.43 -3.79 -20.38
N GLN A 131 2.76 -3.86 -20.55
CA GLN A 131 3.48 -5.10 -20.86
C GLN A 131 3.53 -6.08 -19.67
N ILE A 132 3.73 -5.62 -18.43
CA ILE A 132 3.67 -6.44 -17.21
C ILE A 132 2.24 -6.93 -16.92
N LEU A 133 1.25 -6.12 -17.28
CA LEU A 133 -0.14 -6.40 -16.98
C LEU A 133 -0.78 -7.35 -17.99
N GLY A 134 -0.20 -7.48 -19.20
CA GLY A 134 -0.70 -8.36 -20.26
C GLY A 134 -2.01 -7.86 -20.86
N PHE A 135 -2.31 -6.56 -20.73
CA PHE A 135 -3.50 -5.94 -21.29
C PHE A 135 -3.11 -5.12 -22.51
N GLU A 136 -3.12 -5.75 -23.69
CA GLU A 136 -3.44 -5.01 -24.90
C GLU A 136 -4.94 -4.69 -24.85
N SER A 137 -5.30 -3.41 -24.89
CA SER A 137 -6.66 -2.92 -25.24
C SER A 137 -7.85 -3.18 -24.28
N LEU A 138 -7.78 -2.80 -22.99
CA LEU A 138 -9.01 -2.65 -22.18
C LEU A 138 -9.17 -1.30 -21.46
N PHE A 139 -8.26 -0.35 -21.68
CA PHE A 139 -8.43 1.03 -21.21
C PHE A 139 -9.29 1.87 -22.17
N GLN A 140 -10.55 1.46 -22.35
CA GLN A 140 -11.63 2.41 -22.62
C GLN A 140 -12.61 2.29 -21.46
N THR A 141 -13.20 3.41 -21.04
CA THR A 141 -14.35 3.48 -20.13
C THR A 141 -14.08 3.44 -18.62
N ILE A 142 -13.24 4.36 -18.09
CA ILE A 142 -13.53 4.97 -16.77
C ILE A 142 -13.49 6.50 -16.85
N SER A 143 -12.82 7.10 -17.84
CA SER A 143 -12.90 8.54 -18.11
C SER A 143 -14.28 9.00 -18.63
N ASP A 144 -15.10 8.10 -19.17
CA ASP A 144 -16.39 8.46 -19.78
C ASP A 144 -17.57 8.45 -18.82
N ILE A 145 -17.38 8.02 -17.56
CA ILE A 145 -18.42 8.06 -16.51
C ILE A 145 -18.40 9.41 -15.75
N ALA A 146 -17.42 10.27 -16.04
CA ALA A 146 -17.27 11.60 -15.44
C ALA A 146 -17.67 12.76 -16.37
N ARG A 147 -18.49 12.51 -17.40
CA ARG A 147 -19.15 13.54 -18.21
C ARG A 147 -20.67 13.42 -18.15
#